data_AF-A0A2K3L0Z7-F1
#
_entry.id   AF-A0A2K3L0Z7-F1
#
_cell.length_a   1.000
_cell.length_b   1.000
_cell.length_c   1.000
_cell.angle_alpha   90.00
_cell.angle_beta   90.00
_cell.angle_gamma   90.00
#
_symmetry.space_group_name_H-M   'P 1'
#
loop_
_entity.id
_entity.type
_entity.pdbx_description
1 polymer ?
#
loop_
_entity_poly.entity_id
_entity_poly.type
_entity_poly.pdbx_seq_one_letter_code
_entity_poly.pdbx_strand_id
1 'polypeptide(L)' 'MRKERQQQEEDLKVKEAELMRGNPLINNPTSFNVKRRWDDDVVFKNQARGETKLAKRFINDTIRNDFHRKFLHKYMK' A
#
# COMPACT_ATOMS: atom_id res chain seq x y z
N MET A 1 33.25 7.31 47.22
CA MET A 1 31.93 6.64 47.36
C MET A 1 30.74 7.46 46.83
N ARG A 2 30.25 8.55 47.47
CA ARG A 2 29.08 9.31 46.93
C ARG A 2 29.38 10.09 45.65
N LYS A 3 30.55 10.73 45.58
CA LYS A 3 30.96 11.60 44.46
C LYS A 3 31.23 10.81 43.17
N GLU A 4 31.86 9.64 43.30
CA GLU A 4 32.10 8.73 42.16
C GLU A 4 30.80 8.17 41.58
N ARG A 5 29.81 7.88 42.43
CA ARG A 5 28.50 7.38 41.98
C ARG A 5 27.72 8.44 41.20
N GLN A 6 27.80 9.70 41.64
CA GLN A 6 27.21 10.83 40.89
C GLN A 6 27.92 11.07 39.57
N GLN A 7 29.26 10.97 39.54
CA GLN A 7 30.03 11.12 38.31
C GLN A 7 29.65 10.04 37.29
N GLN A 8 29.50 8.79 37.76
CA GLN A 8 29.06 7.68 36.92
C GLN A 8 27.63 7.85 36.39
N GLU A 9 26.70 8.35 37.21
CA GLU A 9 25.33 8.64 36.76
C GLU A 9 25.30 9.72 35.68
N GLU A 10 26.08 10.80 35.85
CA GLU A 10 26.17 11.87 34.85
C GLU A 10 26.82 11.38 33.56
N ASP A 11 27.91 10.61 33.64
CA ASP A 11 28.57 10.03 32.47
C ASP A 11 27.65 9.05 31.71
N LEU A 12 26.86 8.25 32.44
CA LEU A 12 25.87 7.36 31.83
C LEU A 12 24.76 8.13 31.13
N LYS A 13 24.29 9.22 31.73
CA LYS A 13 23.24 10.08 31.18
C LYS A 13 23.70 10.82 29.93
N VAL A 14 24.96 11.30 29.92
CA VAL A 14 25.59 11.91 28.74
C VAL A 14 25.72 10.88 27.62
N LYS A 15 26.17 9.66 27.94
CA LYS A 15 26.30 8.57 26.98
C LYS A 15 24.95 8.13 26.39
N GLU A 16 23.90 8.11 27.20
CA GLU A 16 22.54 7.85 26.74
C GLU A 16 22.03 8.96 25.82
N ALA A 17 22.26 10.23 26.17
CA ALA A 17 21.88 11.37 25.34
C ALA A 17 22.62 11.39 23.99
N GLU A 18 23.92 11.05 23.97
CA GLU A 18 24.69 10.92 22.73
C GLU A 18 24.22 9.75 21.86
N LEU A 19 23.90 8.61 22.48
CA LEU A 19 23.36 7.44 21.77
C LEU A 19 22.00 7.75 21.12
N MET A 20 21.14 8.48 21.83
CA MET A 20 19.84 8.94 21.31
C MET A 20 19.99 9.98 20.21
N ARG A 21 21.00 10.85 20.26
CA ARG A 21 21.25 11.87 19.23
C ARG A 21 21.91 11.29 17.97
N GLY A 22 22.78 10.29 18.13
CA GLY A 22 23.57 9.70 17.04
C GLY A 22 22.87 8.59 16.26
N ASN A 23 21.71 8.08 16.71
CA ASN A 23 21.02 6.97 16.06
C ASN A 23 19.99 7.47 15.02
N PRO A 24 20.29 7.39 13.69
CA PRO A 24 19.38 7.82 12.64
C PRO A 24 18.10 6.97 12.54
N LEU A 25 18.06 5.79 13.17
CA LEU A 25 16.85 4.95 13.25
C LEU A 25 15.85 5.45 14.30
N ILE A 26 16.31 6.21 15.31
CA ILE A 26 15.47 6.73 16.40
C ILE A 26 15.05 8.17 16.12
N ASN A 27 15.92 8.98 15.50
CA ASN A 27 15.65 10.40 15.23
C ASN A 27 14.90 10.68 13.93
N ASN A 28 14.62 9.67 13.12
CA ASN A 28 13.64 9.82 12.07
C ASN A 28 12.31 9.35 12.65
N PRO A 29 11.36 10.25 13.02
CA PRO A 29 9.98 9.84 13.08
C PRO A 29 9.68 9.37 11.67
N THR A 30 9.73 8.06 11.43
CA THR A 30 9.15 7.42 10.27
C THR A 30 7.66 7.66 10.42
N SER A 31 7.25 8.90 10.12
CA SER A 31 5.86 9.27 10.03
C SER A 31 5.31 8.26 9.03
N PHE A 32 4.51 7.33 9.53
CA PHE A 32 3.66 6.47 8.74
C PHE A 32 2.55 7.34 8.13
N ASN A 33 2.95 8.48 7.57
CA ASN A 33 2.12 9.35 6.78
C ASN A 33 2.00 8.62 5.46
N VAL A 34 0.91 7.87 5.34
CA VAL A 34 0.41 7.41 4.05
C VAL A 34 0.19 8.67 3.22
N LYS A 35 1.17 9.01 2.37
CA LYS A 35 1.06 10.13 1.44
C LYS A 35 -0.17 9.89 0.58
N ARG A 36 -0.96 10.95 0.37
CA ARG A 36 -2.11 10.95 -0.54
C ARG A 36 -1.66 10.39 -1.88
N ARG A 37 -2.34 9.34 -2.32
CA ARG A 37 -2.04 8.68 -3.58
C ARG A 37 -2.61 9.53 -4.72
N TRP A 38 -2.01 9.44 -5.89
CA TRP A 38 -2.47 10.18 -7.08
C TRP A 38 -3.90 9.82 -7.50
N ASP A 39 -4.40 8.66 -7.07
CA ASP A 39 -5.74 8.13 -7.31
C ASP A 39 -6.75 8.47 -6.19
N ASP A 40 -6.36 9.27 -5.19
CA ASP A 40 -7.24 9.56 -4.05
C ASP A 40 -8.44 10.45 -4.41
N ASP A 41 -8.29 11.37 -5.36
CA ASP A 41 -9.35 12.30 -5.79
C ASP A 41 -10.27 11.73 -6.89
N VAL A 42 -10.09 10.47 -7.28
CA VAL A 42 -10.94 9.84 -8.30
C VAL A 42 -12.31 9.51 -7.73
N VAL A 43 -13.36 10.05 -8.36
CA VAL A 43 -14.76 9.91 -7.95
C VAL A 43 -15.32 8.48 -8.07
N PHE A 44 -14.79 7.67 -8.98
CA PHE A 44 -15.19 6.28 -9.17
C PHE A 44 -14.03 5.34 -8.83
N LYS A 45 -14.16 4.59 -7.74
CA LYS A 45 -13.16 3.59 -7.32
C LYS A 45 -13.73 2.19 -7.48
N ASN A 46 -12.88 1.23 -7.86
CA ASN A 46 -13.18 -0.21 -7.79
C ASN A 46 -14.47 -0.67 -8.50
N GLN A 47 -14.83 -0.06 -9.64
CA GLN A 47 -16.12 -0.30 -10.32
C GLN A 47 -16.33 -1.76 -10.77
N ALA A 48 -15.24 -2.47 -11.09
CA ALA A 48 -15.28 -3.87 -11.51
C ALA A 48 -14.94 -4.86 -10.35
N ARG A 49 -14.86 -4.38 -9.11
CA ARG A 49 -14.47 -5.24 -7.98
C ARG A 49 -15.56 -6.27 -7.71
N GLY A 50 -15.22 -7.54 -7.94
CA GLY A 50 -16.14 -8.66 -7.75
C GLY A 50 -17.01 -8.96 -8.98
N GLU A 51 -16.72 -8.36 -10.13
CA GLU A 51 -17.42 -8.71 -11.36
C GLU A 51 -17.22 -10.20 -11.69
N THR A 52 -18.33 -10.92 -11.85
CA THR A 52 -18.31 -12.35 -12.11
C THR A 52 -17.80 -12.60 -13.52
N LYS A 53 -16.70 -13.35 -13.63
CA LYS A 53 -16.19 -13.80 -14.94
C LYS A 53 -17.28 -14.60 -15.64
N LEU A 54 -17.50 -14.33 -16.93
CA LEU A 54 -18.41 -15.14 -17.74
C LEU A 54 -17.97 -16.60 -17.69
N ALA A 55 -18.85 -17.46 -17.19
CA ALA A 55 -18.64 -18.90 -17.21
C ALA A 55 -18.59 -19.41 -18.66
N LYS A 56 -17.74 -20.43 -18.89
CA LYS A 56 -17.70 -21.12 -20.19
C LYS A 56 -19.03 -21.84 -20.38
N ARG A 57 -19.80 -21.43 -21.37
CA ARG A 57 -21.09 -22.03 -21.73
C ARG A 57 -21.15 -22.28 -23.23
N PHE A 58 -21.91 -23.30 -23.61
CA PHE A 58 -22.29 -23.54 -24.99
C PHE A 58 -23.75 -23.12 -25.17
N ILE A 59 -24.04 -22.42 -26.28
CA ILE A 59 -25.39 -21.99 -26.63
C ILE A 59 -25.68 -22.54 -28.02
N ASN A 60 -26.73 -23.36 -28.14
CA ASN A 60 -27.21 -23.87 -29.42
C ASN A 60 -28.05 -22.81 -30.15
N ASP A 61 -27.43 -21.71 -30.54
CA ASP A 61 -28.02 -20.61 -31.29
C ASP A 61 -26.91 -19.92 -32.09
N THR A 62 -27.10 -19.70 -33.39
CA THR A 62 -26.04 -19.19 -34.27
C THR A 62 -25.75 -17.69 -34.11
N ILE A 63 -26.73 -16.91 -33.63
CA ILE A 63 -26.62 -15.44 -33.53
C ILE A 63 -26.44 -14.95 -32.09
N ARG A 64 -26.93 -15.70 -31.11
CA ARG A 64 -26.83 -15.35 -29.67
C ARG A 64 -25.67 -16.02 -28.95
N ASN A 65 -24.90 -16.87 -29.63
CA ASN A 65 -23.73 -17.48 -29.01
C ASN A 65 -22.60 -16.45 -28.77
N ASP A 66 -21.67 -16.82 -27.88
CA ASP A 66 -20.56 -15.96 -27.51
C ASP A 66 -19.55 -15.74 -28.65
N PHE A 67 -19.50 -16.65 -29.64
CA PHE A 67 -18.67 -16.49 -30.83
C PHE A 67 -19.21 -15.35 -31.73
N HIS A 68 -20.50 -15.37 -32.05
CA HIS A 68 -21.15 -14.38 -32.91
C HIS A 68 -21.09 -12.98 -32.28
N ARG A 69 -21.35 -12.87 -30.97
CA ARG A 69 -21.16 -11.61 -30.23
C ARG A 69 -19.74 -11.05 -30.35
N LYS A 70 -18.71 -11.90 -30.20
CA LYS A 70 -17.31 -11.50 -30.36
C LYS A 70 -16.95 -11.16 -31.81
N PHE A 71 -17.50 -11.89 -32.77
CA PHE A 71 -17.29 -11.65 -34.19
C PHE A 71 -17.79 -10.25 -34.59
N LEU A 72 -19.03 -9.91 -34.23
CA LEU A 72 -19.61 -8.59 -34.51
C LEU A 72 -18.80 -7.47 -33.84
N HIS A 73 -18.41 -7.65 -32.58
CA HIS A 73 -17.59 -6.66 -31.86
C HIS A 73 -16.21 -6.44 -32.49
N LYS A 74 -15.62 -7.48 -33.09
CA LYS A 74 -14.30 -7.41 -33.72
C LYS A 74 -14.33 -6.85 -35.15
N TYR A 75 -15.36 -7.17 -35.93
CA TYR A 75 -15.36 -6.92 -37.38
C TYR A 75 -16.40 -5.91 -37.86
N MET A 76 -17.38 -5.55 -37.03
CA MET A 76 -18.49 -4.66 -37.41
C MET A 76 -18.65 -3.46 -36.48
N LYS A 77 -17.78 -3.31 -35.48
CA LYS A 77 -17.79 -2.19 -34.54
C LYS A 77 -16.88 -1.07 -34.98
#